data_AF-A0A7X4Y9U3-F1
#
_entry.id   AF-A0A7X4Y9U3-F1
#
_cell.length_a   1.000
_cell.length_b   1.000
_cell.length_c   1.000
_cell.angle_alpha   90.00
_cell.angle_beta   90.00
_cell.angle_gamma   90.00
#
_symmetry.space_group_name_H-M   'P 1'
#
loop_
_entity.id
_entity.type
_entity.pdbx_description
1 polymer ?
#
loop_
_entity_poly.entity_id
_entity_poly.type
_entity_poly.pdbx_seq_one_letter_code
_entity_poly.pdbx_strand_id
1 'polypeptide(L)'
;MKLVSGVFAALVIATLAACGGTDSGDVSEDLGQVSSALSTCSTTCASGTTVSCSGNSCSSVDGQYVQCNGSYQYCPTTPPPIICSRANTCTFIDGTSCPSVGTYRDCCLSGLPTGSCYCKPGNTWTCTLPPEDP
;
A
#
# COMPACT_ATOMS: atom_id res chain seq x y z
N MET A 1 -22.49 -62.56 -6.30
CA MET A 1 -23.37 -62.67 -5.11
C MET A 1 -23.12 -61.41 -4.29
N LYS A 2 -23.86 -60.32 -4.44
CA LYS A 2 -25.27 -60.00 -4.05
C LYS A 2 -25.43 -59.91 -2.52
N LEU A 3 -25.62 -58.68 -2.03
CA LEU A 3 -26.37 -58.19 -0.84
C LEU A 3 -26.19 -56.65 -0.85
N VAL A 4 -27.04 -55.81 -1.45
CA VAL A 4 -28.44 -55.41 -1.18
C VAL A 4 -28.62 -54.45 0.02
N SER A 5 -28.89 -53.18 -0.34
CA SER A 5 -29.80 -52.16 0.21
C SER A 5 -29.87 -51.78 1.70
N GLY A 6 -29.72 -50.46 1.92
CA GLY A 6 -30.85 -49.64 2.40
C GLY A 6 -30.67 -48.93 3.74
N VAL A 7 -30.81 -47.60 3.75
CA VAL A 7 -31.84 -46.82 4.49
C VAL A 7 -31.45 -45.34 4.53
N PHE A 8 -32.41 -44.51 4.14
CA PHE A 8 -32.44 -43.05 4.19
C PHE A 8 -32.31 -42.50 5.62
N ALA A 9 -31.49 -41.47 5.81
CA ALA A 9 -31.69 -40.48 6.86
C ALA A 9 -31.31 -39.11 6.32
N ALA A 10 -32.34 -38.36 5.92
CA ALA A 10 -32.26 -36.95 5.62
C ALA A 10 -31.87 -36.19 6.91
N LEU A 11 -30.79 -35.41 6.87
CA LEU A 11 -30.62 -34.29 7.79
C LEU A 11 -30.33 -33.03 6.98
N VAL A 12 -31.42 -32.30 6.73
CA VAL A 12 -31.41 -30.91 6.29
C VAL A 12 -31.01 -30.07 7.50
N ILE A 13 -29.87 -29.38 7.45
CA ILE A 13 -29.64 -28.23 8.33
C ILE A 13 -29.51 -27.00 7.44
N ALA A 14 -30.51 -26.15 7.58
CA ALA A 14 -30.66 -24.88 6.88
C ALA A 14 -29.64 -23.84 7.37
N THR A 15 -28.98 -23.21 6.39
CA THR A 15 -28.68 -21.79 6.27
C THR A 15 -28.21 -21.01 7.52
N LEU A 16 -26.92 -20.65 7.53
CA LEU A 16 -26.50 -19.30 7.90
C LEU A 16 -26.07 -18.58 6.64
N ALA A 17 -26.93 -17.68 6.18
CA ALA A 17 -26.62 -16.69 5.17
C ALA A 17 -25.58 -15.71 5.75
N ALA A 18 -24.32 -15.90 5.38
CA ALA A 18 -23.30 -14.86 5.37
C ALA A 18 -23.01 -14.52 3.90
N CYS A 19 -23.54 -13.38 3.49
CA CYS A 19 -23.39 -12.66 2.22
C CYS A 19 -21.98 -12.80 1.60
N GLY A 20 -21.77 -13.23 0.34
CA GLY A 20 -22.70 -13.51 -0.75
C GLY A 20 -22.25 -14.68 -1.65
N GLY A 21 -23.14 -15.67 -1.78
CA GLY A 21 -23.04 -16.84 -2.66
C GLY A 21 -23.58 -16.57 -4.07
N THR A 22 -22.98 -17.14 -5.12
CA THR A 22 -23.30 -18.42 -5.80
C THR A 22 -24.60 -18.39 -6.63
N ASP A 23 -24.43 -18.41 -7.96
CA ASP A 23 -25.37 -19.00 -8.91
C ASP A 23 -24.61 -20.09 -9.69
N SER A 24 -25.17 -21.30 -9.70
CA SER A 24 -24.69 -22.44 -10.47
C SER A 24 -25.54 -22.54 -11.73
N GLY A 25 -24.91 -22.48 -12.90
CA GLY A 25 -25.53 -22.75 -14.19
C GLY A 25 -24.58 -23.52 -15.09
N ASP A 26 -24.93 -24.80 -15.28
CA ASP A 26 -24.57 -25.70 -16.37
C ASP A 26 -23.20 -26.41 -16.40
N VAL A 27 -23.33 -27.73 -16.56
CA VAL A 27 -22.31 -28.72 -16.84
C VAL A 27 -21.54 -28.32 -18.10
N SER A 28 -20.24 -28.06 -17.95
CA SER A 28 -19.30 -28.09 -19.06
C SER A 28 -18.18 -29.04 -18.69
N GLU A 29 -18.24 -30.25 -19.24
CA GLU A 29 -17.05 -31.05 -19.46
C GLU A 29 -16.19 -30.32 -20.48
N ASP A 30 -15.23 -29.50 -20.02
CA ASP A 30 -14.24 -28.88 -20.91
C ASP A 30 -12.83 -29.09 -20.35
N LEU A 31 -12.20 -30.13 -20.88
CA LEU A 31 -10.83 -30.13 -21.38
C LEU A 31 -9.86 -29.25 -20.60
N GLY A 32 -9.10 -29.87 -19.67
CA GLY A 32 -7.74 -29.49 -19.27
C GLY A 32 -7.32 -28.04 -19.55
N GLN A 33 -8.06 -27.07 -19.03
CA GLN A 33 -7.73 -25.67 -19.20
C GLN A 33 -6.83 -25.31 -18.03
N VAL A 34 -5.54 -25.14 -18.32
CA VAL A 34 -4.61 -24.43 -17.44
C VAL A 34 -5.10 -22.99 -17.39
N SER A 35 -6.18 -22.76 -16.66
CA SER A 35 -6.61 -21.44 -16.24
C SER A 35 -5.53 -20.94 -15.33
N SER A 36 -4.57 -20.22 -15.90
CA SER A 36 -3.77 -19.25 -15.15
C SER A 36 -4.76 -18.22 -14.61
N ALA A 37 -5.45 -18.57 -13.51
CA ALA A 37 -6.43 -17.71 -12.88
C ALA A 37 -5.68 -16.44 -12.48
N LEU A 38 -5.97 -15.35 -13.19
CA LEU A 38 -5.33 -14.08 -12.96
C LEU A 38 -5.75 -13.62 -11.56
N SER A 39 -4.88 -13.84 -10.59
CA SER A 39 -5.09 -13.46 -9.20
C SER A 39 -4.95 -11.95 -9.12
N THR A 40 -5.96 -11.28 -8.57
CA THR A 40 -5.94 -9.84 -8.35
C THR A 40 -5.82 -9.58 -6.86
N CYS A 41 -4.80 -8.80 -6.46
CA CYS A 41 -4.62 -8.37 -5.08
C CYS A 41 -4.72 -6.86 -5.03
N SER A 42 -5.33 -6.38 -3.96
CA SER A 42 -5.37 -4.98 -3.61
C SER A 42 -5.00 -4.80 -2.15
N THR A 43 -4.52 -3.62 -1.81
CA THR A 43 -4.43 -3.17 -0.43
C THR A 43 -4.76 -1.69 -0.33
N THR A 44 -5.29 -1.27 0.81
CA THR A 44 -5.56 0.13 1.12
C THR A 44 -4.41 0.69 1.95
N CYS A 45 -3.79 1.74 1.42
CA CYS A 45 -2.70 2.47 2.05
C CYS A 45 -3.19 3.31 3.23
N ALA A 46 -2.29 3.65 4.15
CA ALA A 46 -2.62 4.51 5.30
C ALA A 46 -3.19 5.88 4.89
N SER A 47 -2.86 6.36 3.69
CA SER A 47 -3.43 7.56 3.06
C SER A 47 -4.87 7.41 2.58
N GLY A 48 -5.46 6.21 2.64
CA GLY A 48 -6.77 5.87 2.07
C GLY A 48 -6.73 5.52 0.58
N THR A 49 -5.56 5.58 -0.07
CA THR A 49 -5.39 5.20 -1.48
C THR A 49 -5.36 3.67 -1.62
N THR A 50 -6.07 3.09 -2.57
CA THR A 50 -5.98 1.65 -2.85
C THR A 50 -5.01 1.39 -4.00
N VAL A 51 -4.03 0.51 -3.80
CA VAL A 51 -3.16 0.00 -4.86
C VAL A 51 -3.57 -1.43 -5.20
N SER A 52 -3.55 -1.77 -6.49
CA SER A 52 -3.96 -3.09 -6.97
C SER A 52 -3.11 -3.56 -8.14
N CYS A 53 -2.96 -4.88 -8.24
CA CYS A 53 -2.26 -5.53 -9.35
C CYS A 53 -2.92 -6.87 -9.68
N SER A 54 -2.73 -7.33 -10.91
CA SER A 54 -3.23 -8.62 -11.38
C SER A 54 -2.08 -9.45 -11.98
N GLY A 55 -2.00 -10.73 -11.63
CA GLY A 55 -0.93 -11.62 -12.09
C GLY A 55 -1.19 -13.09 -11.81
N ASN A 56 -0.27 -13.96 -12.24
CA ASN A 56 -0.30 -15.40 -11.95
C ASN A 56 0.06 -15.69 -10.49
N SER A 57 0.93 -14.88 -9.90
CA SER A 57 1.28 -14.90 -8.48
C SER A 57 0.99 -13.53 -7.89
N CYS A 58 0.38 -13.53 -6.71
CA CYS A 58 -0.16 -12.31 -6.14
C CYS A 58 -0.06 -12.36 -4.61
N SER A 59 0.51 -11.32 -4.01
CA SER A 59 0.57 -11.13 -2.57
C SER A 59 0.36 -9.66 -2.21
N SER A 60 -0.16 -9.39 -1.02
CA SER A 60 -0.34 -8.02 -0.51
C SER A 60 0.00 -7.95 0.96
N VAL A 61 0.51 -6.79 1.39
CA VAL A 61 0.74 -6.46 2.80
C VAL A 61 -0.02 -5.18 3.10
N ASP A 62 -0.90 -5.27 4.09
CA ASP A 62 -1.81 -4.19 4.45
C ASP A 62 -1.08 -2.88 4.76
N GLY A 63 -1.48 -1.81 4.07
CA GLY A 63 -0.91 -0.48 4.23
C GLY A 63 0.51 -0.30 3.67
N GLN A 64 1.09 -1.32 3.01
CA GLN A 64 2.48 -1.31 2.57
C GLN A 64 2.64 -1.51 1.06
N TYR A 65 2.25 -2.65 0.51
CA TYR A 65 2.44 -2.94 -0.92
C TYR A 65 1.55 -4.07 -1.44
N VAL A 66 1.39 -4.11 -2.76
CA VAL A 66 0.94 -5.29 -3.51
C VAL A 66 2.07 -5.79 -4.40
N GLN A 67 2.21 -7.09 -4.55
CA GLN A 67 3.18 -7.73 -5.42
C GLN A 67 2.45 -8.66 -6.39
N CYS A 68 2.70 -8.47 -7.69
CA CYS A 68 2.22 -9.38 -8.73
C CYS A 68 3.36 -9.82 -9.62
N ASN A 69 3.53 -11.14 -9.81
CA ASN A 69 4.57 -11.71 -10.69
C ASN A 69 5.99 -11.19 -10.39
N GLY A 70 6.29 -10.93 -9.11
CA GLY A 70 7.57 -10.35 -8.68
C GLY A 70 7.67 -8.82 -8.76
N SER A 71 6.70 -8.14 -9.38
CA SER A 71 6.65 -6.67 -9.45
C SER A 71 5.93 -6.10 -8.24
N TYR A 72 6.57 -5.17 -7.53
CA TYR A 72 6.01 -4.50 -6.35
C TYR A 72 5.37 -3.16 -6.73
N GLN A 73 4.19 -2.89 -6.18
CA GLN A 73 3.58 -1.56 -6.13
C GLN A 73 3.43 -1.17 -4.66
N TYR A 74 4.21 -0.19 -4.23
CA TYR A 74 4.20 0.31 -2.86
C TYR A 74 3.12 1.37 -2.66
N CYS A 75 2.59 1.40 -1.45
CA CYS A 75 1.78 2.50 -0.99
C CYS A 75 2.58 3.80 -1.01
N PRO A 76 2.00 4.92 -1.47
CA PRO A 76 2.64 6.22 -1.36
C PRO A 76 2.86 6.52 0.12
N THR A 77 4.09 6.87 0.49
CA THR A 77 4.35 7.41 1.83
C THR A 77 3.82 8.84 1.88
N THR A 78 3.10 9.17 2.95
CA THR A 78 2.69 10.56 3.23
C THR A 78 3.42 11.01 4.49
N PRO A 79 4.18 12.13 4.45
CA PRO A 79 4.49 12.93 3.27
C PRO A 79 5.37 12.17 2.25
N PRO A 80 5.31 12.55 0.95
CA PRO A 80 6.16 11.95 -0.07
C PRO A 80 7.64 12.09 0.33
N PRO A 81 8.49 11.11 0.00
CA PRO A 81 9.90 11.18 0.35
C PRO A 81 10.51 12.40 -0.34
N ILE A 82 11.26 13.19 0.41
CA ILE A 82 11.90 14.38 -0.13
C ILE A 82 12.99 13.94 -1.09
N ILE A 83 12.80 14.23 -2.37
CA ILE A 83 13.84 14.04 -3.36
C ILE A 83 14.95 15.03 -3.06
N CYS A 84 16.10 14.50 -2.68
CA CYS A 84 17.31 15.25 -2.43
C CYS A 84 17.82 15.90 -3.73
N SER A 85 17.38 17.14 -3.98
CA SER A 85 17.92 18.01 -5.01
C SER A 85 18.74 19.11 -4.36
N ARG A 86 19.64 19.75 -5.12
CA ARG A 86 20.44 20.89 -4.63
C ARG A 86 19.58 21.96 -3.97
N ALA A 87 18.40 22.25 -4.53
CA ALA A 87 17.45 23.25 -4.02
C ALA A 87 16.80 22.86 -2.68
N ASN A 88 16.76 21.56 -2.36
CA ASN A 88 16.19 21.03 -1.12
C ASN A 88 17.26 20.70 -0.08
N THR A 89 18.55 20.95 -0.35
CA THR A 89 19.60 20.67 0.63
C THR A 89 19.56 21.68 1.78
N CYS A 90 19.70 21.21 3.02
CA CYS A 90 19.74 22.10 4.20
C CYS A 90 20.80 23.19 4.04
N THR A 91 21.96 22.85 3.48
CA THR A 91 23.07 23.78 3.21
C THR A 91 22.72 24.86 2.17
N PHE A 92 21.81 24.58 1.24
CA PHE A 92 21.38 25.56 0.25
C PHE A 92 20.24 26.44 0.79
N ILE A 93 19.40 25.89 1.66
CA ILE A 93 18.26 26.59 2.25
C ILE A 93 18.74 27.52 3.36
N ASP A 94 19.72 27.11 4.16
CA ASP A 94 20.26 27.90 5.26
C ASP A 94 20.71 29.28 4.78
N GLY A 95 20.25 30.33 5.47
CA GLY A 95 20.54 31.73 5.12
C GLY A 95 19.71 32.30 3.97
N THR A 96 18.83 31.52 3.32
CA THR A 96 17.94 32.05 2.26
C THR A 96 16.67 32.69 2.81
N SER A 97 15.97 33.48 2.01
CA SER A 97 14.74 34.16 2.45
C SER A 97 13.55 33.20 2.61
N CYS A 98 12.78 33.38 3.68
CA CYS A 98 11.57 32.61 3.96
C CYS A 98 10.31 33.48 3.95
N PRO A 99 9.15 32.91 3.56
CA PRO A 99 7.92 33.68 3.31
C PRO A 99 7.31 34.24 4.59
N SER A 100 7.42 33.53 5.72
CA SER A 100 6.81 33.96 6.99
C SER A 100 7.56 33.37 8.17
N VAL A 101 7.84 34.21 9.17
CA VAL A 101 8.48 33.79 10.44
C VAL A 101 7.65 32.70 11.10
N GLY A 102 8.32 31.68 11.64
CA GLY A 102 7.66 30.53 12.27
C GLY A 102 7.22 29.43 11.30
N THR A 103 7.46 29.59 9.98
CA THR A 103 7.29 28.47 9.04
C THR A 103 8.41 27.45 9.20
N TYR A 104 8.06 26.18 9.00
CA TYR A 104 8.97 25.05 8.96
C TYR A 104 8.97 24.46 7.56
N ARG A 105 10.12 23.95 7.14
CA ARG A 105 10.25 23.11 5.96
C ARG A 105 11.26 22.02 6.23
N ASP A 106 10.99 20.86 5.68
CA ASP A 106 11.97 19.79 5.67
C ASP A 106 13.07 20.11 4.65
N CYS A 107 14.27 19.62 4.95
CA CYS A 107 15.43 19.74 4.11
C CYS A 107 16.21 18.43 4.06
N CYS A 108 16.95 18.26 2.99
CA CYS A 108 17.66 17.05 2.69
C CYS A 108 19.15 17.22 2.99
N LEU A 109 19.82 16.14 3.39
CA LEU A 109 21.26 16.11 3.56
C LEU A 109 21.83 14.99 2.70
N SER A 110 22.97 15.25 2.06
CA SER A 110 23.64 14.21 1.28
C SER A 110 24.11 13.10 2.20
N GLY A 111 23.46 11.93 2.11
CA GLY A 111 23.83 10.72 2.86
C GLY A 111 23.35 10.67 4.31
N LEU A 112 22.41 11.53 4.73
CA LEU A 112 21.85 11.58 6.09
C LEU A 112 20.31 11.67 6.06
N PRO A 113 19.62 11.34 7.17
CA PRO A 113 18.18 11.53 7.29
C PRO A 113 17.77 12.99 7.07
N THR A 114 16.50 13.19 6.70
CA THR A 114 15.86 14.50 6.51
C THR A 114 16.08 15.39 7.74
N GLY A 115 16.63 16.59 7.53
CA GLY A 115 16.70 17.64 8.54
C GLY A 115 15.51 18.59 8.44
N SER A 116 15.44 19.57 9.34
CA SER A 116 14.41 20.60 9.30
C SER A 116 15.03 22.00 9.30
N CYS A 117 14.35 22.94 8.64
CA CYS A 117 14.67 24.35 8.67
C CYS A 117 13.48 25.13 9.22
N TYR A 118 13.75 26.11 10.08
CA TYR A 118 12.75 27.04 10.58
C TYR A 118 13.06 28.47 10.13
N CYS A 119 12.03 29.26 9.92
CA CYS A 119 12.14 30.65 9.52
C CYS A 119 12.29 31.55 10.75
N LYS A 120 13.50 32.09 10.97
CA LYS A 120 13.80 32.96 12.13
C LYS A 120 13.26 34.39 11.93
N PRO A 121 13.11 35.18 13.01
CA PRO A 121 12.83 36.61 12.91
C PRO A 121 13.86 37.30 12.01
N GLY A 122 13.40 38.01 10.98
CA GLY A 122 14.24 38.51 9.88
C GLY A 122 14.10 37.74 8.56
N ASN A 123 13.05 36.92 8.42
CA ASN A 123 12.69 36.23 7.17
C ASN A 123 13.85 35.45 6.55
N THR A 124 14.67 34.81 7.38
CA THR A 124 15.79 33.99 6.94
C THR A 124 15.62 32.56 7.43
N TRP A 125 15.84 31.57 6.56
CA TRP A 125 15.87 30.17 6.95
C TRP A 125 17.09 29.89 7.81
N THR A 126 16.91 29.08 8.84
CA THR A 126 18.00 28.44 9.55
C THR A 126 17.71 26.96 9.70
N CYS A 127 18.69 26.14 9.37
CA CYS A 127 18.55 24.69 9.37
C CYS A 127 19.37 24.08 10.51
N THR A 128 18.71 23.40 11.44
CA THR A 128 19.37 22.70 12.55
C THR A 128 19.54 21.23 12.23
N LEU A 129 20.74 20.72 12.52
CA LEU A 129 21.09 19.30 12.44
C LEU A 129 21.57 18.87 13.83
N PRO A 130 21.01 17.82 14.46
CA PRO A 130 19.91 16.95 14.00
C PRO A 130 18.53 17.63 14.12
N PRO A 131 17.46 17.07 13.52
CA PRO A 131 16.10 17.55 13.78
C PRO A 131 15.84 17.46 15.28
N GLU A 132 15.59 18.60 15.92
CA GLU A 132 15.10 18.60 17.29
C GLU A 132 13.65 18.10 17.23
N ASP A 133 13.44 16.81 17.53
CA ASP A 133 12.10 16.26 17.77
C ASP A 133 11.46 17.01 18.97
N PRO A 134 10.21 17.46 18.88
CA PRO A 134 9.49 18.07 20.00
C PRO A 134 9.08 17.07 21.08
#